data_AF-A0A318NNP8-F1
#
_entry.id   AF-A0A318NNP8-F1
#
_cell.length_a   1.000
_cell.length_b   1.000
_cell.length_c   1.000
_cell.angle_alpha   90.00
_cell.angle_beta   90.00
_cell.angle_gamma   90.00
#
_symmetry.space_group_name_H-M   'P 1'
#
loop_
_entity.id
_entity.type
_entity.pdbx_description
1 polymer ?
#
loop_
_entity_poly.entity_id
_entity_poly.type
_entity_poly.pdbx_seq_one_letter_code
_entity_poly.pdbx_strand_id
1 'polypeptide(L)'
;MSTLLTQLPALLGVLVGTLGTILATSLADRARWRRSQNVRWDERRLDAYVDFAHALKESYAVALRMTADLRPGSHSHPIDREEGLARLAESDARRTIVWENLLLLGDEPTVVAAARWRDAVWQVERLARGIVEAPPDIAEALTQVNEARDGYYRAARGSLGVQGGSVEQSAALQQALLGRFTATSDPAAG
;
A
#
# COMPACT_ATOMS: atom_id res chain seq x y z
N MET A 1 -25.16 -33.57 62.96
CA MET A 1 -25.65 -32.40 62.18
C MET A 1 -24.72 -31.19 62.31
N SER A 2 -23.41 -31.39 62.49
CA SER A 2 -22.42 -30.32 62.73
C SER A 2 -21.35 -30.25 61.64
N THR A 3 -21.10 -31.35 60.93
CA THR A 3 -20.03 -31.49 59.92
C THR A 3 -20.21 -30.59 58.69
N LEU A 4 -21.45 -30.34 58.26
CA LEU A 4 -21.75 -29.46 57.13
C LEU A 4 -21.50 -27.98 57.46
N LEU A 5 -21.81 -27.56 58.69
CA LEU A 5 -21.58 -26.19 59.16
C LEU A 5 -20.08 -25.90 59.29
N THR A 6 -19.26 -26.88 59.68
CA THR A 6 -17.79 -26.73 59.75
C THR A 6 -17.12 -26.69 58.37
N GLN A 7 -17.74 -27.27 57.33
CA GLN A 7 -17.20 -27.33 55.97
C GLN A 7 -17.65 -26.18 55.06
N LEU A 8 -18.66 -25.41 55.46
CA LEU A 8 -19.14 -24.23 54.72
C LEU A 8 -18.03 -23.24 54.32
N PRO A 9 -17.07 -22.87 55.20
CA PRO A 9 -16.00 -21.95 54.82
C PRO A 9 -15.11 -22.52 53.71
N ALA A 10 -14.82 -23.82 53.76
CA ALA A 10 -14.01 -24.49 52.75
C ALA A 10 -14.74 -24.57 51.40
N LEU A 11 -16.04 -24.89 51.42
CA LEU A 11 -16.87 -24.92 50.21
C LEU A 11 -17.01 -23.53 49.57
N LEU A 12 -17.18 -22.48 50.39
CA LEU A 12 -17.18 -21.09 49.90
C LEU A 12 -15.82 -20.71 49.30
N GLY A 13 -14.71 -21.10 49.91
CA GLY A 13 -13.37 -20.87 49.37
C GLY A 13 -13.17 -21.53 47.99
N VAL A 14 -13.62 -22.77 47.82
CA VAL A 14 -13.56 -23.48 46.53
C VAL A 14 -14.47 -22.83 45.50
N LEU A 15 -15.68 -22.40 45.88
CA LEU A 15 -16.61 -21.72 44.98
C LEU A 15 -16.04 -20.38 44.49
N VAL A 16 -15.49 -19.58 45.39
CA VAL A 16 -14.82 -18.31 45.04
C VAL A 16 -13.58 -18.57 44.18
N GLY A 17 -12.77 -19.58 44.52
CA GLY A 17 -11.58 -19.95 43.76
C GLY A 17 -11.89 -20.40 42.32
N THR A 18 -12.93 -21.23 42.16
CA THR A 18 -13.38 -21.71 40.84
C THR A 18 -13.97 -20.59 40.00
N LEU A 19 -14.83 -19.74 40.57
CA LEU A 19 -15.36 -18.56 39.87
C LEU A 19 -14.25 -17.58 39.47
N GLY A 20 -13.30 -17.31 40.37
CA GLY A 20 -12.13 -16.48 40.09
C GLY A 20 -11.27 -17.06 38.97
N THR A 21 -11.06 -18.39 38.98
CA THR A 21 -10.31 -19.09 37.92
C THR A 21 -11.03 -18.99 36.58
N ILE A 22 -12.33 -19.26 36.52
CA ILE A 22 -13.11 -19.17 35.28
C ILE A 22 -13.05 -17.76 34.68
N LEU A 23 -13.24 -16.73 35.52
CA LEU A 23 -13.16 -15.33 35.08
C LEU A 23 -11.77 -14.96 34.57
N ALA A 24 -10.72 -15.28 35.33
CA ALA A 24 -9.34 -15.01 34.92
C ALA A 24 -8.97 -15.71 33.61
N THR A 25 -9.38 -16.97 33.45
CA THR A 25 -9.13 -17.76 32.23
C THR A 25 -9.88 -17.16 31.04
N SER A 26 -11.15 -16.76 31.22
CA SER A 26 -11.95 -16.14 30.15
C SER A 26 -11.37 -14.81 29.66
N LEU A 27 -10.81 -13.99 30.56
CA LEU A 27 -10.16 -12.73 30.20
C LEU A 27 -8.84 -12.96 29.46
N ALA A 28 -8.04 -13.93 29.92
CA ALA A 28 -6.81 -14.32 29.27
C ALA A 28 -7.05 -14.87 27.86
N ASP A 29 -8.06 -15.74 27.71
CA ASP A 29 -8.46 -16.31 26.42
C ASP A 29 -9.01 -15.24 25.48
N ARG A 30 -9.81 -14.29 25.98
CA ARG A 30 -10.31 -13.18 25.16
C ARG A 30 -9.20 -12.25 24.71
N ALA A 31 -8.21 -11.96 25.57
CA ALA A 31 -7.04 -11.18 25.20
C ALA A 31 -6.16 -11.92 24.16
N ARG A 32 -6.00 -13.25 24.32
CA ARG A 32 -5.25 -14.09 23.38
C ARG A 32 -5.98 -14.22 22.03
N TRP A 33 -7.30 -14.36 22.04
CA TRP A 33 -8.16 -14.35 20.84
C TRP A 33 -8.12 -13.02 20.10
N ARG A 34 -8.19 -11.88 20.80
CA ARG A 34 -8.06 -10.56 20.15
C ARG A 34 -6.68 -10.39 19.52
N ARG A 35 -5.60 -10.82 20.19
CA ARG A 35 -4.25 -10.77 19.62
C ARG A 35 -4.11 -11.63 18.37
N SER A 36 -4.60 -12.87 18.37
CA SER A 36 -4.52 -13.73 17.18
C SER A 36 -5.38 -13.24 16.03
N GLN A 37 -6.57 -12.67 16.31
CA GLN A 37 -7.39 -12.04 15.27
C GLN A 37 -6.72 -10.79 14.70
N ASN A 38 -6.11 -9.94 15.53
CA ASN A 38 -5.42 -8.75 15.06
C ASN A 38 -4.27 -9.10 14.11
N VAL A 39 -3.43 -10.09 14.45
CA VAL A 39 -2.33 -10.55 13.58
C VAL A 39 -2.86 -11.01 12.22
N ARG A 40 -3.94 -11.79 12.19
CA ARG A 40 -4.53 -12.28 10.94
C ARG A 40 -5.15 -11.16 10.09
N TRP A 41 -5.69 -10.13 10.74
CA TRP A 41 -6.21 -8.96 10.04
C TRP A 41 -5.09 -8.08 9.49
N ASP A 42 -3.98 -7.96 10.21
CA ASP A 42 -2.80 -7.22 9.75
C ASP A 42 -2.13 -7.92 8.56
N GLU A 43 -2.02 -9.26 8.58
CA GLU A 43 -1.53 -10.05 7.44
C GLU A 43 -2.40 -9.85 6.19
N ARG A 44 -3.73 -9.98 6.32
CA ARG A 44 -4.65 -9.79 5.18
C ARG A 44 -4.62 -8.35 4.65
N ARG A 45 -4.44 -7.37 5.52
CA ARG A 45 -4.31 -5.97 5.14
C ARG A 45 -3.00 -5.74 4.39
N LEU A 46 -1.89 -6.32 4.87
CA LEU A 46 -0.61 -6.27 4.17
C LEU A 46 -0.74 -6.87 2.77
N ASP A 47 -1.36 -8.05 2.64
CA ASP A 47 -1.59 -8.69 1.33
C ASP A 47 -2.38 -7.77 0.40
N ALA A 48 -3.50 -7.20 0.87
CA ALA A 48 -4.29 -6.26 0.08
C ALA A 48 -3.49 -5.02 -0.35
N TYR A 49 -2.62 -4.51 0.52
CA TYR A 49 -1.76 -3.36 0.22
C TYR A 49 -0.69 -3.69 -0.83
N VAL A 50 -0.10 -4.88 -0.76
CA VAL A 50 0.92 -5.35 -1.70
C VAL A 50 0.29 -5.63 -3.06
N ASP A 51 -0.83 -6.36 -3.09
CA ASP A 51 -1.54 -6.72 -4.32
C ASP A 51 -2.00 -5.49 -5.08
N PHE A 52 -2.56 -4.50 -4.39
CA PHE A 52 -2.91 -3.21 -4.99
C PHE A 52 -1.69 -2.50 -5.58
N ALA A 53 -0.60 -2.40 -4.82
CA ALA A 53 0.61 -1.73 -5.28
C ALA A 53 1.25 -2.43 -6.49
N HIS A 54 1.20 -3.77 -6.52
CA HIS A 54 1.67 -4.58 -7.63
C HIS A 54 0.84 -4.34 -8.90
N ALA A 55 -0.48 -4.48 -8.82
CA ALA A 55 -1.36 -4.28 -9.96
C ALA A 55 -1.22 -2.86 -10.55
N LEU A 56 -1.09 -1.85 -9.69
CA LEU A 56 -0.92 -0.46 -10.14
C LEU A 56 0.46 -0.21 -10.77
N LYS A 57 1.52 -0.84 -10.26
CA LYS A 57 2.85 -0.77 -10.87
C LYS A 57 2.92 -1.50 -12.20
N GLU A 58 2.23 -2.63 -12.36
CA GLU A 58 2.14 -3.34 -13.64
C GLU A 58 1.55 -2.45 -14.72
N SER A 59 0.39 -1.83 -14.45
CA SER A 59 -0.27 -0.95 -15.43
C SER A 59 0.56 0.31 -15.71
N TYR A 60 1.15 0.91 -14.67
CA TYR A 60 2.05 2.05 -14.81
C TYR A 60 3.30 1.72 -15.63
N ALA A 61 3.90 0.54 -15.46
CA ALA A 61 5.08 0.13 -16.23
C ALA A 61 4.77 0.02 -17.73
N VAL A 62 3.59 -0.50 -18.10
CA VAL A 62 3.14 -0.52 -19.50
C VAL A 62 2.93 0.90 -20.02
N ALA A 63 2.24 1.75 -19.26
CA ALA A 63 2.01 3.14 -19.62
C ALA A 63 3.33 3.90 -19.85
N LEU A 64 4.33 3.69 -18.97
CA LEU A 64 5.65 4.29 -19.12
C LEU A 64 6.31 3.88 -20.44
N ARG A 65 6.21 2.62 -20.86
CA ARG A 65 6.77 2.15 -22.13
C ARG A 65 6.05 2.75 -23.34
N MET A 66 4.74 2.89 -23.27
CA MET A 66 3.92 3.50 -24.33
C MET A 66 4.17 5.00 -24.49
N THR A 67 4.55 5.69 -23.41
CA THR A 67 4.86 7.13 -23.42
C THR A 67 6.36 7.42 -23.44
N ALA A 68 7.19 6.46 -23.89
CA ALA A 68 8.65 6.63 -23.88
C ALA A 68 9.09 7.83 -24.74
N ASP A 69 8.43 8.05 -25.88
CA ASP A 69 8.75 9.14 -26.82
C ASP A 69 8.44 10.54 -26.26
N LEU A 70 7.59 10.63 -25.23
CA LEU A 70 7.22 11.88 -24.56
C LEU A 70 8.20 12.28 -23.44
N ARG A 71 9.34 11.58 -23.33
CA ARG A 71 10.32 11.76 -22.27
C ARG A 71 11.74 11.80 -22.83
N PRO A 72 12.31 13.00 -23.02
CA PRO A 72 13.71 13.14 -23.41
C PRO A 72 14.63 12.36 -22.44
N GLY A 73 15.47 11.47 -22.98
CA GLY A 73 16.40 10.66 -22.17
C GLY A 73 15.77 9.49 -21.41
N SER A 74 14.55 9.06 -21.77
CA SER A 74 13.95 7.87 -21.15
C SER A 74 14.74 6.59 -21.45
N HIS A 75 15.02 5.82 -20.41
CA HIS A 75 15.58 4.45 -20.53
C HIS A 75 14.50 3.37 -20.68
N SER A 76 13.23 3.75 -20.76
CA SER A 76 12.15 2.78 -20.94
C SER A 76 12.23 2.18 -22.34
N HIS A 77 12.26 0.86 -22.44
CA HIS A 77 12.13 0.17 -23.72
C HIS A 77 10.72 0.43 -24.29
N PRO A 78 10.59 1.06 -25.47
CA PRO A 78 9.28 1.26 -26.09
C PRO A 78 8.52 -0.06 -26.27
N ILE A 79 7.21 0.04 -26.37
CA ILE A 79 6.32 -1.08 -26.70
C ILE A 79 5.48 -0.71 -27.90
N ASP A 80 5.13 -1.69 -28.71
CA ASP A 80 4.12 -1.48 -29.75
C ASP A 80 2.81 -0.99 -29.14
N ARG A 81 2.12 -0.09 -29.85
CA ARG A 81 0.92 0.57 -29.34
C ARG A 81 -0.23 -0.42 -29.14
N GLU A 82 -0.45 -1.32 -30.08
CA GLU A 82 -1.51 -2.33 -30.00
C GLU A 82 -1.24 -3.30 -28.85
N GLU A 83 0.01 -3.77 -28.75
CA GLU A 83 0.45 -4.63 -27.65
C GLU A 83 0.29 -3.94 -26.28
N GLY A 84 0.67 -2.67 -26.17
CA GLY A 84 0.52 -1.88 -24.95
C GLY A 84 -0.94 -1.72 -24.52
N LEU A 85 -1.84 -1.42 -25.46
CA LEU A 85 -3.27 -1.30 -25.21
C LEU A 85 -3.88 -2.63 -24.74
N ALA A 86 -3.48 -3.75 -25.34
CA ALA A 86 -3.94 -5.08 -24.93
C ALA A 86 -3.50 -5.41 -23.49
N ARG A 87 -2.23 -5.15 -23.14
CA ARG A 87 -1.71 -5.35 -21.78
C ARG A 87 -2.40 -4.46 -20.74
N LEU A 88 -2.68 -3.20 -21.08
CA LEU A 88 -3.45 -2.31 -20.19
C LEU A 88 -4.87 -2.84 -19.97
N ALA A 89 -5.54 -3.30 -21.03
CA ALA A 89 -6.89 -3.88 -20.92
C ALA A 89 -6.91 -5.15 -20.05
N GLU A 90 -5.92 -6.03 -20.18
CA GLU A 90 -5.78 -7.23 -19.34
C GLU A 90 -5.64 -6.87 -17.85
N SER A 91 -4.94 -5.77 -17.55
CA SER A 91 -4.73 -5.32 -16.17
C SER A 91 -5.97 -4.69 -15.50
N ASP A 92 -6.94 -4.21 -16.27
CA ASP A 92 -8.08 -3.42 -15.75
C ASP A 92 -8.97 -4.24 -14.78
N ALA A 93 -9.24 -5.51 -15.11
CA ALA A 93 -10.05 -6.40 -14.26
C ALA A 93 -9.35 -6.70 -12.93
N ARG A 94 -8.06 -7.06 -12.98
CA ARG A 94 -7.25 -7.34 -11.78
C ARG A 94 -7.18 -6.12 -10.87
N ARG A 95 -6.95 -4.93 -11.44
CA ARG A 95 -6.86 -3.67 -10.70
C ARG A 95 -8.15 -3.32 -9.98
N THR A 96 -9.30 -3.65 -10.56
CA THR A 96 -10.62 -3.45 -9.93
C THR A 96 -10.78 -4.34 -8.69
N ILE A 97 -10.45 -5.63 -8.80
CA ILE A 97 -10.57 -6.59 -7.69
C ILE A 97 -9.67 -6.19 -6.52
N VAL A 98 -8.39 -5.88 -6.78
CA VAL A 98 -7.46 -5.50 -5.70
C VAL A 98 -7.83 -4.15 -5.08
N TRP A 99 -8.46 -3.25 -5.83
CA TRP A 99 -9.00 -2.00 -5.30
C TRP A 99 -10.16 -2.24 -4.33
N GLU A 100 -11.10 -3.13 -4.66
CA GLU A 100 -12.20 -3.49 -3.76
C GLU A 100 -11.69 -4.16 -2.47
N ASN A 101 -10.69 -5.03 -2.58
CA ASN A 101 -10.04 -5.64 -1.41
C ASN A 101 -9.37 -4.59 -0.51
N LEU A 102 -8.68 -3.62 -1.11
CA LEU A 102 -8.07 -2.52 -0.37
C LEU A 102 -9.12 -1.64 0.33
N LEU A 103 -10.25 -1.36 -0.33
CA LEU A 103 -11.36 -0.64 0.29
C LEU A 103 -11.96 -1.38 1.50
N LEU A 104 -12.01 -2.71 1.44
CA LEU A 104 -12.59 -3.54 2.50
C LEU A 104 -11.67 -3.66 3.73
N LEU A 105 -10.35 -3.73 3.52
CA LEU A 105 -9.38 -4.09 4.55
C LEU A 105 -8.52 -2.92 5.03
N GLY A 106 -8.41 -1.87 4.22
CA GLY A 106 -7.60 -0.69 4.51
C GLY A 106 -8.23 0.26 5.52
N ASP A 107 -7.38 0.97 6.26
CA ASP A 107 -7.81 2.14 7.03
C ASP A 107 -7.99 3.36 6.12
N GLU A 108 -8.80 4.31 6.56
CA GLU A 108 -9.16 5.51 5.80
C GLU A 108 -7.93 6.29 5.27
N PRO A 109 -6.91 6.64 6.09
CA PRO A 109 -5.70 7.30 5.59
C PRO A 109 -5.01 6.57 4.43
N THR A 110 -4.89 5.25 4.54
CA THR A 110 -4.24 4.43 3.51
C THR A 110 -5.08 4.37 2.23
N VAL A 111 -6.40 4.20 2.36
CA VAL A 111 -7.33 4.20 1.23
C VAL A 111 -7.32 5.55 0.48
N VAL A 112 -7.31 6.66 1.21
CA VAL A 112 -7.21 8.01 0.61
C VAL A 112 -5.88 8.19 -0.13
N ALA A 113 -4.77 7.74 0.45
CA ALA A 113 -3.47 7.80 -0.21
C ALA A 113 -3.38 6.89 -1.44
N ALA A 114 -3.98 5.70 -1.37
CA ALA A 114 -4.09 4.76 -2.48
C ALA A 114 -4.90 5.33 -3.64
N ALA A 115 -6.03 6.00 -3.36
CA ALA A 115 -6.84 6.68 -4.36
C ALA A 115 -6.03 7.73 -5.12
N ARG A 116 -5.27 8.58 -4.38
CA ARG A 116 -4.39 9.60 -4.99
C ARG A 116 -3.34 8.97 -5.90
N TRP A 117 -2.72 7.88 -5.47
CA TRP A 117 -1.71 7.18 -6.29
C TRP A 117 -2.33 6.57 -7.55
N ARG A 118 -3.48 5.91 -7.41
CA ARG A 118 -4.25 5.37 -8.54
C ARG A 118 -4.62 6.45 -9.54
N ASP A 119 -5.14 7.57 -9.06
CA ASP A 119 -5.59 8.68 -9.91
C ASP A 119 -4.40 9.31 -10.66
N ALA A 120 -3.25 9.47 -10.01
CA ALA A 120 -2.02 9.93 -10.65
C ALA A 120 -1.54 8.96 -11.76
N VAL A 121 -1.56 7.65 -11.51
CA VAL A 121 -1.21 6.63 -12.52
C VAL A 121 -2.20 6.64 -13.68
N TRP A 122 -3.50 6.84 -13.40
CA TRP A 122 -4.52 6.95 -14.44
C TRP A 122 -4.29 8.13 -15.38
N GLN A 123 -3.75 9.26 -14.90
CA GLN A 123 -3.42 10.36 -15.82
C GLN A 123 -2.36 9.94 -16.83
N VAL A 124 -1.34 9.18 -16.40
CA VAL A 124 -0.32 8.64 -17.31
C VAL A 124 -0.90 7.59 -18.26
N GLU A 125 -1.80 6.73 -17.79
CA GLU A 125 -2.50 5.78 -18.66
C GLU A 125 -3.40 6.44 -19.70
N ARG A 126 -4.07 7.54 -19.35
CA ARG A 126 -4.89 8.31 -20.30
C ARG A 126 -4.04 8.91 -21.41
N LEU A 127 -2.84 9.38 -21.09
CA LEU A 127 -1.84 9.81 -22.08
C LEU A 127 -1.40 8.63 -22.95
N ALA A 128 -1.03 7.50 -22.35
CA ALA A 128 -0.63 6.28 -23.09
C ALA A 128 -1.71 5.79 -24.06
N ARG A 129 -2.98 5.81 -23.63
CA ARG A 129 -4.15 5.44 -24.44
C ARG A 129 -4.49 6.50 -25.50
N GLY A 130 -3.92 7.70 -25.45
CA GLY A 130 -4.26 8.80 -26.36
C GLY A 130 -5.66 9.38 -26.10
N ILE A 131 -6.18 9.23 -24.88
CA ILE A 131 -7.47 9.80 -24.46
C ILE A 131 -7.34 11.31 -24.20
N VAL A 132 -6.13 11.74 -23.84
CA VAL A 132 -5.78 13.14 -23.61
C VAL A 132 -4.65 13.50 -24.54
N GLU A 133 -4.65 14.74 -25.00
CA GLU A 133 -3.53 15.31 -25.72
C GLU A 133 -2.27 15.28 -24.86
N ALA A 134 -1.17 14.79 -25.44
CA ALA A 134 0.09 14.68 -24.74
C ALA A 134 0.72 16.07 -24.58
N PRO A 135 1.12 16.46 -23.36
CA PRO A 135 1.97 17.63 -23.20
C PRO A 135 3.33 17.37 -23.87
N PRO A 136 4.12 18.42 -24.16
CA PRO A 136 5.47 18.28 -24.71
C PRO A 136 6.42 17.45 -23.83
N ASP A 137 6.18 17.43 -22.52
CA ASP A 137 6.88 16.61 -21.54
C ASP A 137 5.89 16.17 -20.45
N ILE A 138 6.02 14.91 -20.02
CA ILE A 138 5.20 14.30 -18.96
C ILE A 138 5.91 14.23 -17.59
N ALA A 139 7.07 14.87 -17.44
CA ALA A 139 7.88 14.85 -16.21
C ALA A 139 7.08 15.22 -14.96
N GLU A 140 6.22 16.23 -15.03
CA GLU A 140 5.36 16.63 -13.89
C GLU A 140 4.40 15.49 -13.49
N ALA A 141 3.74 14.85 -14.45
CA ALA A 141 2.85 13.73 -14.19
C ALA A 141 3.61 12.55 -13.54
N LEU A 142 4.85 12.29 -13.97
CA LEU A 142 5.68 11.26 -13.34
C LEU A 142 6.09 11.62 -11.91
N THR A 143 6.42 12.89 -11.65
CA THR A 143 6.70 13.38 -10.29
C THR A 143 5.48 13.18 -9.39
N GLN A 144 4.30 13.57 -9.86
CA GLN A 144 3.05 13.37 -9.11
C GLN A 144 2.79 11.89 -8.78
N VAL A 145 3.05 10.97 -9.72
CA VAL A 145 2.95 9.52 -9.46
C VAL A 145 3.92 9.08 -8.36
N ASN A 146 5.17 9.54 -8.40
CA ASN A 146 6.19 9.16 -7.42
C ASN A 146 5.86 9.72 -6.02
N GLU A 147 5.41 10.96 -5.91
CA GLU A 147 5.00 11.57 -4.65
C GLU A 147 3.75 10.91 -4.06
N ALA A 148 2.76 10.59 -4.91
CA ALA A 148 1.55 9.90 -4.47
C ALA A 148 1.86 8.46 -4.00
N ARG A 149 2.76 7.76 -4.70
CA ARG A 149 3.28 6.45 -4.29
C ARG A 149 3.95 6.51 -2.92
N ASP A 150 4.80 7.49 -2.71
CA ASP A 150 5.49 7.70 -1.43
C ASP A 150 4.48 7.97 -0.30
N GLY A 151 3.46 8.79 -0.57
CA GLY A 151 2.33 9.00 0.34
C GLY A 151 1.57 7.72 0.70
N TYR A 152 1.33 6.85 -0.29
CA TYR A 152 0.70 5.54 -0.07
C TYR A 152 1.56 4.64 0.84
N TYR A 153 2.85 4.48 0.55
CA TYR A 153 3.72 3.65 1.39
C TYR A 153 3.86 4.19 2.81
N ARG A 154 3.89 5.53 2.99
CA ARG A 154 3.90 6.15 4.32
C ARG A 154 2.63 5.78 5.10
N ALA A 155 1.46 5.91 4.49
CA ALA A 155 0.18 5.58 5.12
C ALA A 155 0.06 4.08 5.43
N ALA A 156 0.39 3.21 4.47
CA ALA A 156 0.35 1.76 4.63
C ALA A 156 1.27 1.27 5.76
N ARG A 157 2.49 1.84 5.87
CA ARG A 157 3.41 1.53 6.98
C ARG A 157 2.83 1.96 8.33
N GLY A 158 2.25 3.15 8.40
CA GLY A 158 1.57 3.64 9.61
C GLY A 158 0.41 2.74 10.04
N SER A 159 -0.41 2.32 9.07
CA SER A 159 -1.54 1.41 9.26
C SER A 159 -1.15 0.04 9.82
N LEU A 160 0.00 -0.49 9.39
CA LEU A 160 0.56 -1.77 9.84
C LEU A 160 1.45 -1.63 11.09
N GLY A 161 1.56 -0.42 11.67
CA GLY A 161 2.40 -0.16 12.83
C GLY A 161 3.90 -0.32 12.58
N VAL A 162 4.34 -0.31 11.33
CA VAL A 162 5.75 -0.50 10.94
C VAL A 162 6.56 0.72 11.36
N GLN A 163 7.48 0.51 12.30
CA GLN A 163 8.35 1.55 12.83
C GLN A 163 9.52 1.86 11.87
N GLY A 164 10.18 3.00 12.09
CA GLY A 164 11.39 3.41 11.36
C GLY A 164 11.23 4.69 10.55
N GLY A 165 12.31 5.11 9.88
CA GLY A 165 12.39 6.36 9.12
C GLY A 165 11.65 6.34 7.78
N SER A 166 11.76 7.46 7.06
CA SER A 166 11.19 7.63 5.72
C SER A 166 11.78 6.63 4.72
N VAL A 167 10.91 6.08 3.86
CA VAL A 167 11.27 5.22 2.71
C VAL A 167 10.91 5.90 1.39
N GLU A 168 10.65 7.19 1.44
CA GLU A 168 10.27 8.01 0.29
C GLU A 168 11.45 8.10 -0.68
N GLN A 169 11.14 7.97 -1.97
CA GLN A 169 12.14 7.93 -3.03
C GLN A 169 12.00 9.10 -4.00
N SER A 170 10.84 9.77 -4.03
CA SER A 170 10.55 10.90 -4.92
C SER A 170 11.59 12.01 -4.79
N ALA A 171 11.90 12.45 -3.56
CA ALA A 171 12.91 13.48 -3.31
C ALA A 171 14.31 13.08 -3.79
N ALA A 172 14.73 11.84 -3.53
CA ALA A 172 16.02 11.33 -3.99
C ALA A 172 16.08 11.23 -5.52
N LEU A 173 14.98 10.82 -6.16
CA LEU A 173 14.86 10.75 -7.62
C LEU A 173 14.90 12.14 -8.25
N GLN A 174 14.20 13.12 -7.68
CA GLN A 174 14.23 14.52 -8.11
C GLN A 174 15.66 15.09 -8.04
N GLN A 175 16.37 14.85 -6.93
CA GLN A 175 17.78 15.26 -6.79
C GLN A 175 18.69 14.61 -7.84
N ALA A 176 18.51 13.30 -8.09
CA ALA A 176 19.28 12.59 -9.10
C ALA A 176 19.01 13.12 -10.53
N LEU A 177 17.76 13.51 -10.83
CA LEU A 177 17.41 14.13 -12.11
C LEU A 177 18.05 15.51 -12.27
N LEU A 178 17.92 16.37 -11.25
CA LEU A 178 18.53 17.71 -11.26
C LEU A 178 20.05 17.66 -11.44
N GLY A 179 20.74 16.74 -10.74
CA GLY A 179 22.19 16.56 -10.86
C GLY A 179 22.65 16.12 -12.26
N ARG A 180 21.81 15.41 -13.02
CA ARG A 180 22.12 15.03 -14.42
C ARG A 180 22.01 16.21 -15.38
N PHE A 181 21.00 17.06 -15.19
CA PHE A 181 20.83 18.26 -16.02
C PHE A 181 22.01 19.22 -15.85
N THR A 182 22.47 19.44 -14.61
CA THR A 182 23.63 20.31 -14.35
C THR A 182 24.93 19.77 -14.97
N ALA A 183 25.09 18.45 -15.02
CA ALA A 183 26.26 17.81 -15.63
C ALA A 183 26.26 17.85 -17.17
N THR A 184 25.08 17.94 -17.80
CA THR A 184 24.96 18.03 -19.27
C THR A 184 24.97 19.47 -19.79
N SER A 185 24.74 20.46 -18.93
CA SER A 185 24.76 21.89 -19.28
C SER A 185 26.11 22.58 -19.11
N ASP A 186 27.16 21.89 -18.64
CA ASP A 186 28.50 22.46 -18.48
C ASP A 186 29.36 22.22 -19.74
N PRO A 187 29.65 23.24 -20.56
CA PRO A 187 30.43 23.09 -21.78
C PRO A 187 31.94 22.87 -21.52
N ALA A 188 32.40 22.90 -20.26
CA ALA A 188 33.82 22.77 -19.91
C ALA A 188 34.31 21.31 -19.70
N ALA A 189 33.47 20.30 -19.91
CA ALA A 189 33.81 18.89 -19.71
C ALA A 189 33.96 18.07 -21.02
N GLY A 190 34.29 18.74 -22.13
CA GLY A 190 34.62 18.11 -23.42
C GLY A 190 36.04 18.44 -23.86
#